data_AF-A0A176WD42-F1
#
_entry.id   AF-A0A176WD42-F1
#
_cell.length_a   1.000
_cell.length_b   1.000
_cell.length_c   1.000
_cell.angle_alpha   90.00
_cell.angle_beta   90.00
_cell.angle_gamma   90.00
#
_symmetry.space_group_name_H-M   'P 1'
#
loop_
_entity.id
_entity.type
_entity.pdbx_description
1 polymer ?
#
loop_
_entity_poly.entity_id
_entity_poly.type
_entity_poly.pdbx_seq_one_letter_code
_entity_poly.pdbx_strand_id
1 'polypeptide(L)'
;MALKRATRATDIGDDEADVPLQAVLLADSFAQQFRPITDERPKVLLPLVNVPMIDYTLEWLASAGVEEVLVFCCAHAKQVTSYLEHSRWTSQSNFTVTPIESRDCVSAGDALRVIDQRNVVRCPTF
;
A
#
# COMPACT_ATOMS: atom_id res chain seq x y z
N MET A 1 -7.48 40.71 -38.61
CA MET A 1 -6.56 40.74 -37.45
C MET A 1 -6.17 39.31 -37.13
N ALA A 2 -4.97 38.92 -37.55
CA ALA A 2 -4.38 37.63 -37.25
C ALA A 2 -3.62 37.73 -35.92
N LEU A 3 -3.72 36.71 -35.08
CA LEU A 3 -2.64 36.36 -34.17
C LEU A 3 -2.44 34.85 -34.23
N LYS A 4 -1.42 34.47 -34.99
CA LYS A 4 -0.85 33.14 -35.14
C LYS A 4 0.27 33.02 -34.09
N ARG A 5 0.33 31.90 -33.35
CA ARG A 5 1.53 31.33 -32.67
C ARG A 5 1.06 30.17 -31.78
N ALA A 6 1.77 29.07 -31.61
CA ALA A 6 2.89 28.47 -32.32
C ALA A 6 2.98 27.04 -31.77
N THR A 7 3.06 26.05 -32.66
CA THR A 7 3.52 24.70 -32.32
C THR A 7 4.96 24.82 -31.80
N ARG A 8 5.18 24.51 -30.53
CA ARG A 8 6.51 24.35 -29.92
C ARG A 8 6.63 22.86 -29.64
N ALA A 9 7.22 22.13 -30.59
CA ALA A 9 8.61 21.72 -30.59
C ALA A 9 8.84 20.65 -29.51
N THR A 10 9.13 19.44 -30.00
CA THR A 10 9.69 18.30 -29.30
C THR A 10 10.89 18.73 -28.45
N ASP A 11 10.77 18.66 -27.13
CA ASP A 11 11.93 18.45 -26.26
C ASP A 11 12.00 16.95 -25.96
N ILE A 12 13.13 16.38 -26.36
CA ILE A 12 13.59 15.03 -26.04
C ILE A 12 14.51 15.20 -24.82
N GLY A 13 14.23 14.47 -23.73
CA GLY A 13 14.95 14.51 -22.45
C GLY A 13 14.12 15.20 -21.36
N ASP A 14 13.69 14.59 -20.26
CA ASP A 14 14.16 13.40 -19.54
C ASP A 14 12.98 12.46 -19.23
N ASP A 15 13.12 11.15 -19.46
CA ASP A 15 12.18 10.10 -19.02
C ASP A 15 12.30 9.90 -17.49
N GLU A 16 12.09 10.96 -16.72
CA GLU A 16 11.85 10.87 -15.29
C GLU A 16 10.36 10.60 -15.12
N ALA A 17 9.97 9.35 -15.40
CA ALA A 17 8.61 8.89 -15.18
C ALA A 17 8.23 9.24 -13.74
N ASP A 18 7.21 10.10 -13.58
CA ASP A 18 6.67 10.51 -12.29
C ASP A 18 6.39 9.26 -11.45
N VAL A 19 7.30 8.92 -10.54
CA VAL A 19 7.24 7.67 -9.79
C VAL A 19 6.20 7.89 -8.71
N PRO A 20 5.06 7.16 -8.72
CA PRO A 20 4.01 7.36 -7.73
C PRO A 20 4.60 7.15 -6.34
N LEU A 21 4.25 8.02 -5.38
CA LEU A 21 4.71 7.87 -4.01
C LEU A 21 4.16 6.57 -3.44
N GLN A 22 5.07 5.63 -3.14
CA GLN A 22 4.72 4.31 -2.61
C GLN A 22 4.86 4.29 -1.08
N ALA A 23 3.99 3.52 -0.42
CA ALA A 23 4.13 3.18 0.99
C ALA A 23 3.99 1.67 1.21
N VAL A 24 4.71 1.16 2.21
CA VAL A 24 4.58 -0.23 2.66
C VAL A 24 3.89 -0.25 4.02
N LEU A 25 2.76 -0.93 4.11
CA LEU A 25 2.03 -1.17 5.34
C LEU A 25 2.27 -2.61 5.80
N LEU A 26 3.00 -2.78 6.90
CA LEU A 26 3.14 -4.08 7.55
C LEU A 26 1.90 -4.34 8.41
N ALA A 27 0.97 -5.12 7.87
CA ALA A 27 -0.33 -5.38 8.49
C ALA A 27 -0.31 -6.55 9.50
N ASP A 28 0.74 -7.36 9.49
CA ASP A 28 0.93 -8.37 10.52
C ASP A 28 1.72 -7.83 11.71
N SER A 29 1.32 -8.20 12.92
CA SER A 29 2.13 -7.94 14.10
C SER A 29 2.88 -9.20 14.45
N PHE A 30 4.20 -9.19 14.31
CA PHE A 30 5.11 -10.20 14.86
C PHE A 30 5.09 -10.26 16.41
N ALA A 31 4.05 -9.69 17.03
CA ALA A 31 3.85 -9.54 18.45
C ALA A 31 2.64 -10.37 18.91
N GLN A 32 2.75 -10.91 20.13
CA GLN A 32 1.77 -11.82 20.72
C GLN A 32 0.78 -11.11 21.67
N GLN A 33 0.79 -9.77 21.66
CA GLN A 33 0.14 -8.92 22.68
C GLN A 33 -1.40 -9.01 22.67
N PHE A 34 -1.99 -9.38 21.54
CA PHE A 34 -3.45 -9.45 21.36
C PHE A 34 -3.99 -10.89 21.38
N ARG A 35 -3.18 -11.88 21.76
CA ARG A 35 -3.69 -13.24 21.99
C ARG A 35 -4.57 -13.26 23.25
N PRO A 36 -5.73 -13.94 23.21
CA PRO A 36 -6.19 -14.91 22.21
C PRO A 36 -6.99 -14.35 21.02
N ILE A 37 -7.31 -13.05 21.00
CA ILE A 37 -8.23 -12.44 20.01
C ILE A 37 -7.68 -12.55 18.58
N THR A 38 -6.36 -12.42 18.42
CA THR A 38 -5.71 -12.47 17.10
C THR A 38 -5.62 -13.86 16.48
N ASP A 39 -6.02 -14.92 17.18
CA ASP A 39 -5.99 -16.28 16.64
C ASP A 39 -7.13 -16.55 15.65
N GLU A 40 -8.24 -15.79 15.74
CA GLU A 40 -9.37 -15.89 14.80
C GLU A 40 -9.35 -14.80 13.71
N ARG A 41 -8.94 -13.58 14.09
CA ARG A 41 -8.97 -12.39 13.21
C ARG A 41 -7.68 -11.58 13.35
N PRO A 42 -7.04 -11.16 12.24
CA PRO A 42 -5.81 -10.38 12.31
C PRO A 42 -6.04 -9.01 12.95
N LYS A 43 -5.03 -8.52 13.68
CA LYS A 43 -5.09 -7.26 14.43
C LYS A 43 -5.59 -6.07 13.60
N VAL A 44 -5.12 -5.95 12.36
CA VAL A 44 -5.48 -4.85 11.46
C VAL A 44 -6.95 -4.79 11.08
N LEU A 45 -7.66 -5.92 11.17
CA LEU A 45 -9.09 -5.96 10.90
C LEU A 45 -9.90 -5.72 12.17
N LEU A 46 -9.30 -5.66 13.36
CA LEU A 46 -10.08 -5.43 14.59
C LEU A 46 -10.77 -4.05 14.52
N PRO A 47 -12.05 -3.95 14.92
CA PRO A 47 -12.77 -2.69 14.88
C PRO A 47 -12.35 -1.77 16.03
N LEU A 48 -12.00 -0.54 15.70
CA LEU A 48 -11.83 0.58 16.63
C LEU A 48 -12.96 1.57 16.35
N VAL A 49 -13.83 1.83 17.35
CA VAL A 49 -15.03 2.68 17.17
C VAL A 49 -15.88 2.22 15.96
N ASN A 50 -16.11 0.90 15.87
CA ASN A 50 -16.85 0.24 14.78
C ASN A 50 -16.24 0.30 13.37
N VAL A 51 -15.02 0.83 13.22
CA VAL A 51 -14.30 0.87 11.93
C VAL A 51 -13.01 0.05 12.03
N PRO A 52 -12.67 -0.81 11.05
CA PRO A 52 -11.43 -1.59 11.10
C PRO A 52 -10.17 -0.71 11.17
N MET A 53 -9.18 -1.13 11.96
CA MET A 53 -7.95 -0.37 12.18
C MET A 53 -7.20 -0.01 10.88
N ILE A 54 -7.23 -0.89 9.87
CA ILE A 54 -6.57 -0.66 8.59
C ILE A 54 -7.10 0.59 7.86
N ASP A 55 -8.39 0.92 7.97
CA ASP A 55 -8.96 2.05 7.25
C ASP A 55 -8.41 3.38 7.76
N TYR A 56 -8.18 3.51 9.07
CA TYR A 56 -7.55 4.70 9.64
C TYR A 56 -6.13 4.92 9.08
N THR A 57 -5.37 3.83 8.92
CA THR A 57 -4.03 3.92 8.32
C THR A 57 -4.07 4.25 6.84
N LEU A 58 -5.02 3.71 6.08
CA LEU A 58 -5.17 3.99 4.65
C LEU A 58 -5.65 5.42 4.42
N GLU A 59 -6.57 5.93 5.24
CA GLU A 59 -6.99 7.34 5.22
C GLU A 59 -5.83 8.29 5.50
N TRP A 60 -5.00 7.94 6.48
CA TRP A 60 -3.81 8.73 6.78
C TRP A 60 -2.82 8.75 5.62
N LEU A 61 -2.55 7.60 4.99
CA LEU A 61 -1.67 7.51 3.81
C LEU A 61 -2.24 8.27 2.61
N ALA A 62 -3.56 8.17 2.37
CA ALA A 62 -4.23 8.93 1.32
C ALA A 62 -4.14 10.45 1.57
N SER A 63 -4.28 10.89 2.83
CA SER A 63 -4.11 12.31 3.20
C SER A 63 -2.68 12.82 3.05
N ALA A 64 -1.69 11.92 3.14
CA ALA A 64 -0.28 12.22 2.94
C ALA A 64 0.15 12.30 1.47
N GLY A 65 -0.76 12.00 0.53
CA GLY A 65 -0.48 12.03 -0.91
C GLY A 65 0.24 10.78 -1.42
N VAL A 66 0.13 9.65 -0.72
CA VAL A 66 0.61 8.35 -1.20
C VAL A 66 -0.35 7.85 -2.28
N GLU A 67 0.18 7.33 -3.39
CA GLU A 67 -0.62 6.84 -4.52
C GLU A 67 -0.68 5.31 -4.58
N GLU A 68 0.36 4.63 -4.10
CA GLU A 68 0.44 3.16 -4.09
C GLU A 68 0.77 2.65 -2.69
N VAL A 69 -0.04 1.74 -2.16
CA VAL A 69 0.16 1.11 -0.85
C VAL A 69 0.28 -0.39 -0.99
N LEU A 70 1.40 -0.92 -0.50
CA LEU A 70 1.69 -2.35 -0.44
C LEU A 70 1.37 -2.86 0.96
N VAL A 71 0.30 -3.66 1.10
CA VAL A 71 -0.15 -4.19 2.39
C VAL A 71 0.42 -5.59 2.59
N PHE A 72 1.42 -5.72 3.46
CA PHE A 72 2.08 -6.99 3.72
C PHE A 72 1.39 -7.78 4.84
N CYS A 73 0.94 -8.99 4.54
CA CYS A 73 0.24 -9.87 5.47
C CYS A 73 0.83 -11.28 5.50
N CYS A 74 0.94 -11.88 6.69
CA CYS A 74 1.29 -13.29 6.84
C CYS A 74 0.14 -14.10 7.42
N ALA A 75 -0.27 -13.78 8.65
CA ALA A 75 -1.39 -14.41 9.30
C ALA A 75 -2.72 -13.97 8.66
N HIS A 76 -3.58 -14.94 8.37
CA HIS A 76 -4.94 -14.72 7.84
C HIS A 76 -4.99 -13.81 6.59
N ALA A 77 -3.98 -13.87 5.71
CA ALA A 77 -3.89 -13.02 4.52
C ALA A 77 -5.19 -13.01 3.69
N LYS A 78 -5.85 -14.17 3.55
CA LYS A 78 -7.16 -14.29 2.87
C LYS A 78 -8.24 -13.35 3.42
N GLN A 79 -8.29 -13.17 4.75
CA GLN A 79 -9.28 -12.27 5.36
C GLN A 79 -8.97 -10.81 5.02
N VAL A 80 -7.68 -10.44 5.00
CA VAL A 80 -7.26 -9.08 4.65
C VAL A 80 -7.51 -8.80 3.17
N THR A 81 -7.13 -9.71 2.28
CA THR A 81 -7.41 -9.59 0.84
C THR A 81 -8.91 -9.46 0.58
N SER A 82 -9.73 -10.34 1.18
CA SER A 82 -11.19 -10.26 1.06
C SER A 82 -11.75 -8.95 1.60
N TYR A 83 -11.23 -8.45 2.72
CA TYR A 83 -11.62 -7.13 3.25
C TYR A 83 -11.31 -6.00 2.26
N LEU A 84 -10.09 -5.99 1.71
CA LEU A 84 -9.66 -4.97 0.77
C LEU A 84 -10.49 -4.99 -0.51
N GLU A 85 -10.81 -6.18 -1.05
CA GLU A 85 -11.67 -6.33 -2.24
C GLU A 85 -13.09 -5.79 -2.05
N HIS A 86 -13.66 -5.88 -0.84
CA HIS A 86 -14.98 -5.36 -0.51
C HIS A 86 -14.95 -3.90 -0.03
N SER A 87 -13.76 -3.35 0.19
CA SER A 87 -13.60 -1.99 0.71
C SER A 87 -13.72 -0.94 -0.39
N ARG A 88 -13.92 0.31 0.01
CA ARG A 88 -13.98 1.46 -0.91
C ARG A 88 -12.64 1.73 -1.63
N TRP A 89 -11.53 1.17 -1.13
CA TRP A 89 -10.18 1.46 -1.59
C TRP A 89 -9.90 0.92 -3.00
N THR A 90 -10.54 -0.18 -3.40
CA THR A 90 -10.37 -0.75 -4.76
C THR A 90 -10.99 0.11 -5.86
N SER A 91 -11.95 0.99 -5.52
CA SER A 91 -12.64 1.83 -6.50
C SER A 91 -11.99 3.20 -6.74
N GLN A 92 -10.95 3.55 -5.98
CA GLN A 92 -10.30 4.86 -6.10
C GLN A 92 -9.21 4.83 -7.19
N SER A 93 -9.25 5.77 -8.13
CA SER A 93 -8.31 5.80 -9.27
C SER A 93 -6.94 6.36 -8.90
N ASN A 94 -6.85 7.13 -7.81
CA ASN A 94 -5.64 7.83 -7.36
C ASN A 94 -4.97 7.15 -6.16
N PHE A 95 -5.48 6.01 -5.70
CA PHE A 95 -4.97 5.30 -4.54
C PHE A 95 -5.11 3.79 -4.75
N THR A 96 -3.99 3.14 -5.06
CA THR A 96 -3.95 1.70 -5.35
C THR A 96 -3.46 0.94 -4.13
N VAL A 97 -4.23 -0.04 -3.66
CA VAL A 97 -3.83 -0.90 -2.54
C VAL A 97 -3.59 -2.32 -3.04
N THR A 98 -2.36 -2.80 -2.90
CA THR A 98 -1.95 -4.14 -3.34
C THR A 98 -1.60 -5.01 -2.13
N PRO A 99 -2.34 -6.08 -1.85
CA PRO A 99 -1.99 -7.01 -0.79
C PRO A 99 -0.82 -7.92 -1.23
N ILE A 100 0.18 -8.05 -0.36
CA ILE A 100 1.31 -8.97 -0.51
C ILE A 100 1.19 -10.04 0.57
N GLU A 101 0.95 -11.28 0.16
CA GLU A 101 0.95 -12.43 1.07
C GLU A 101 2.32 -13.13 1.09
N SER A 102 2.76 -13.50 2.29
CA SER A 102 3.92 -14.37 2.51
C SER A 102 3.71 -15.22 3.76
N ARG A 103 4.08 -16.50 3.72
CA ARG A 103 3.89 -17.42 4.86
C ARG A 103 5.15 -17.60 5.71
N ASP A 104 6.30 -17.24 5.16
CA ASP A 104 7.62 -17.57 5.72
C ASP A 104 8.27 -16.36 6.42
N CYS A 105 7.49 -15.59 7.18
CA CYS A 105 7.99 -14.40 7.86
C CYS A 105 7.77 -14.50 9.37
N VAL A 106 8.86 -14.43 10.13
CA VAL A 106 8.86 -14.46 11.60
C VAL A 106 9.10 -13.08 12.17
N SER A 107 9.76 -12.20 11.40
CA SER A 107 10.11 -10.85 11.79
C SER A 107 9.79 -9.81 10.70
N ALA A 108 9.79 -8.54 11.07
CA ALA A 108 9.65 -7.43 10.13
C ALA A 108 10.80 -7.39 9.11
N GLY A 109 11.99 -7.84 9.50
CA GLY A 109 13.14 -7.95 8.59
C GLY A 109 12.90 -9.00 7.49
N ASP A 110 12.25 -10.12 7.81
CA ASP A 110 11.91 -11.14 6.81
C ASP A 110 10.86 -10.61 5.83
N ALA A 111 9.88 -9.84 6.32
CA ALA A 111 8.91 -9.17 5.47
C ALA A 111 9.59 -8.23 4.46
N LEU A 112 10.50 -7.39 4.94
CA LEU A 112 11.25 -6.48 4.06
C LEU A 112 12.12 -7.23 3.06
N ARG A 113 12.74 -8.35 3.46
CA ARG A 113 13.51 -9.20 2.56
C ARG A 113 12.65 -9.79 1.44
N VAL A 114 11.43 -10.23 1.75
CA VAL A 114 10.48 -10.74 0.75
C VAL A 114 10.04 -9.61 -0.20
N ILE A 115 9.80 -8.42 0.33
CA ILE A 115 9.44 -7.24 -0.46
C ILE A 115 10.58 -6.89 -1.44
N ASP A 116 11.82 -6.87 -0.95
CA ASP A 116 13.03 -6.64 -1.75
C ASP A 116 13.19 -7.69 -2.85
N GLN A 117 13.02 -8.97 -2.53
CA GLN A 117 13.07 -10.07 -3.52
C GLN A 117 12.03 -9.93 -4.63
N ARG A 118 10.87 -9.32 -4.35
CA ARG A 118 9.83 -9.09 -5.37
C ARG A 118 10.10 -7.84 -6.23
N ASN A 119 11.11 -7.03 -5.89
CA ASN A 119 11.44 -5.77 -6.59
C ASN A 119 10.22 -4.85 -6.79
N VAL A 120 9.33 -4.79 -5.81
CA VAL A 120 8.07 -4.00 -5.88
C VAL A 120 8.24 -2.56 -5.42
N VAL A 121 9.30 -2.28 -4.64
CA VAL A 121 9.58 -0.94 -4.11
C VAL A 121 10.42 -0.17 -5.11
N ARG A 122 9.92 1.02 -5.46
CA ARG A 122 10.52 1.98 -6.38
C ARG A 122 10.84 3.23 -5.58
N CYS A 123 12.05 3.75 -5.78
CA CYS A 123 12.46 5.03 -5.25
C CYS A 123 12.76 5.92 -6.44
N PRO A 124 12.19 7.14 -6.53
CA PRO A 124 12.69 8.10 -7.48
C PRO A 124 14.16 8.39 -7.16
N THR A 125 15.00 8.38 -8.19
CA THR A 125 16.36 8.93 -8.10
C THR A 125 16.25 10.43 -7.86
N PHE A 126 17.04 10.96 -6.93
CA PHE A 126 17.13 12.39 -6.64
C PHE A 126 18.20 13.08 -7.48
#